data_AF-A0A1H1UG56-F1
#
_entry.id   AF-A0A1H1UG56-F1
#
_cell.length_a   1.000
_cell.length_b   1.000
_cell.length_c   1.000
_cell.angle_alpha   90.00
_cell.angle_beta   90.00
_cell.angle_gamma   90.00
#
_symmetry.space_group_name_H-M   'P 1'
#
loop_
_entity.id
_entity.type
_entity.pdbx_description
1 polymer ?
#
loop_
_entity_poly.entity_id
_entity_poly.type
_entity_poly.pdbx_seq_one_letter_code
_entity_poly.pdbx_strand_id
1 'polypeptide(L)'
;MHGLSGILDNQGVPLEKQTFTWKDISSKPISKLDDDAFTRVRVILMNGIEQDALRLKHFGAMFNKELQLPLAQVRRVEQHQMTSINWLLSSDHSPLETTVAYEQVAIEVTAAVAQTEPDPYQAQTYRYGLLEDFDHLYRYSAMLDRLEGKDANNILQGYTDIVPGRPTSEHHRAPESDLRDNYHKEEAALITKIHAAMITAAEFQTHDYYMNIGPLFADPVARQLYAEIASVEEQHVTQYGSLKDPSESFLEKWMIHEAMEVYNYKSCAEQEDNPRIKAMWERFLDYELGHLNLVCDLFKRMERRDPAEILGGTLPDMVQFKSQRDFVRKVLAEEVDMRASGTQYVGKIDESPLSLEYRNQMNSEGIPADIASAGYAWYPGTELARNKAK
;
A
#
# COMPACT_ATOMS: atom_id res chain seq x y z
N MET A 1 -23.33 -14.82 -1.42
CA MET A 1 -22.80 -14.07 -2.57
C MET A 1 -22.89 -14.92 -3.81
N HIS A 2 -23.70 -14.53 -4.79
CA HIS A 2 -23.52 -15.03 -6.16
C HIS A 2 -22.14 -14.54 -6.63
N GLY A 3 -21.32 -15.43 -7.18
CA GLY A 3 -19.96 -15.09 -7.61
C GLY A 3 -20.00 -13.97 -8.65
N LEU A 4 -19.20 -12.92 -8.43
CA LEU A 4 -18.97 -11.86 -9.41
C LEU A 4 -18.18 -12.47 -10.58
N SER A 5 -18.79 -12.62 -11.75
CA SER A 5 -18.11 -13.05 -12.99
C SER A 5 -17.36 -11.91 -13.67
N GLY A 6 -17.90 -10.69 -13.58
CA GLY A 6 -17.30 -9.43 -13.99
C GLY A 6 -17.62 -8.33 -12.98
N ILE A 7 -16.80 -7.27 -12.98
CA ILE A 7 -16.91 -6.19 -11.99
C ILE A 7 -18.19 -5.34 -12.17
N LEU A 8 -18.81 -5.39 -13.36
CA LEU A 8 -20.02 -4.64 -13.72
C LEU A 8 -21.32 -5.45 -13.52
N ASP A 9 -21.26 -6.69 -13.04
CA ASP A 9 -22.41 -7.61 -13.02
C ASP A 9 -23.36 -7.40 -11.83
N ASN A 10 -22.97 -6.61 -10.83
CA ASN A 10 -23.73 -6.42 -9.59
C ASN A 10 -24.05 -4.94 -9.36
N GLN A 11 -25.26 -4.68 -8.85
CA GLN A 11 -25.79 -3.34 -8.59
C GLN A 11 -25.39 -2.78 -7.23
N GLY A 12 -24.99 -3.64 -6.28
CA GLY A 12 -24.68 -3.23 -4.91
C GLY A 12 -25.88 -2.62 -4.18
N VAL A 13 -25.58 -1.81 -3.16
CA VAL A 13 -26.56 -1.06 -2.38
C VAL A 13 -26.62 0.39 -2.90
N PRO A 14 -27.79 0.89 -3.30
CA PRO A 14 -27.95 2.29 -3.71
C PRO A 14 -27.51 3.27 -2.63
N LEU A 15 -26.85 4.35 -3.02
CA LEU A 15 -26.22 5.33 -2.14
C LEU A 15 -27.15 5.86 -1.03
N GLU A 16 -28.43 6.07 -1.33
CA GLU A 16 -29.42 6.56 -0.36
C GLU A 16 -29.78 5.56 0.76
N LYS A 17 -29.41 4.29 0.58
CA LYS A 17 -29.63 3.22 1.57
C LYS A 17 -28.36 2.89 2.35
N GLN A 18 -27.23 3.46 1.96
CA GLN A 18 -25.96 3.24 2.63
C GLN A 18 -25.91 4.10 3.89
N THR A 19 -26.21 3.49 5.02
CA THR A 19 -26.29 4.18 6.31
C THR A 19 -25.23 3.67 7.27
N PHE A 20 -24.91 4.48 8.28
CA PHE A 20 -23.99 4.16 9.37
C PHE A 20 -24.56 4.69 10.68
N THR A 21 -24.21 4.03 11.79
CA THR A 21 -24.32 4.61 13.13
C THR A 21 -22.95 4.91 13.72
N TRP A 22 -22.87 5.77 14.74
CA TRP A 22 -21.61 5.98 15.45
C TRP A 22 -21.03 4.70 16.04
N LYS A 23 -21.89 3.75 16.45
CA LYS A 23 -21.45 2.43 16.93
C LYS A 23 -20.90 1.55 15.82
N ASP A 24 -21.39 1.71 14.59
CA ASP A 24 -20.83 1.01 13.42
C ASP A 24 -19.41 1.52 13.16
N ILE A 25 -19.23 2.85 13.21
CA ILE A 25 -17.98 3.53 12.84
C ILE A 25 -16.89 3.34 13.90
N SER A 26 -17.22 3.29 15.19
CA SER A 26 -16.27 3.05 16.27
C SER A 26 -16.38 1.64 16.85
N SER A 27 -16.38 0.64 15.97
CA SER A 27 -16.48 -0.77 16.36
C SER A 27 -15.28 -1.23 17.20
N LYS A 28 -15.39 -2.42 17.82
CA LYS A 28 -14.32 -2.98 18.65
C LYS A 28 -13.03 -3.16 17.80
N PRO A 29 -11.86 -2.73 18.28
CA PRO A 29 -10.59 -2.97 17.59
C PRO A 29 -10.24 -4.45 17.42
N ILE A 30 -9.30 -4.73 16.50
CA ILE A 30 -8.60 -6.02 16.45
C ILE A 30 -7.59 -6.13 17.60
N SER A 31 -7.28 -7.35 18.00
CA SER A 31 -6.27 -7.69 19.02
C SER A 31 -4.96 -8.04 18.32
N LYS A 32 -3.83 -7.44 18.74
CA LYS A 32 -2.55 -7.77 18.12
C LYS A 32 -2.07 -9.19 18.44
N LEU A 33 -2.63 -9.80 19.49
CA LEU A 33 -2.30 -11.13 19.99
C LEU A 33 -3.24 -12.22 19.47
N ASP A 34 -4.53 -11.92 19.33
CA ASP A 34 -5.56 -12.93 19.02
C ASP A 34 -5.94 -12.95 17.53
N ASP A 35 -5.85 -11.82 16.83
CA ASP A 35 -6.20 -11.73 15.42
C ASP A 35 -4.96 -12.00 14.53
N ASP A 36 -5.20 -12.60 13.37
CA ASP A 36 -4.16 -12.94 12.40
C ASP A 36 -3.50 -11.67 11.81
N ALA A 37 -2.20 -11.74 11.52
CA ALA A 37 -1.47 -10.64 10.92
C ALA A 37 -2.07 -10.21 9.58
N PHE A 38 -2.64 -11.11 8.77
CA PHE A 38 -3.31 -10.75 7.52
C PHE A 38 -4.64 -10.04 7.71
N THR A 39 -5.34 -10.21 8.84
CA THR A 39 -6.47 -9.31 9.19
C THR A 39 -5.96 -7.87 9.34
N ARG A 40 -4.80 -7.68 9.98
CA ARG A 40 -4.15 -6.36 10.14
C ARG A 40 -3.60 -5.81 8.83
N VAL A 41 -3.01 -6.64 7.98
CA VAL A 41 -2.56 -6.25 6.63
C VAL A 41 -3.72 -5.70 5.82
N ARG A 42 -4.87 -6.40 5.81
CA ARG A 42 -6.08 -5.93 5.12
C ARG A 42 -6.58 -4.61 5.70
N VAL A 43 -6.62 -4.47 7.02
CA VAL A 43 -7.03 -3.22 7.68
C VAL A 43 -6.14 -2.04 7.26
N ILE A 44 -4.82 -2.23 7.27
CA ILE A 44 -3.88 -1.18 6.86
C ILE A 44 -4.08 -0.86 5.39
N LEU A 45 -4.03 -1.84 4.49
CA LEU A 45 -4.20 -1.64 3.04
C LEU A 45 -5.52 -0.92 2.70
N MET A 46 -6.63 -1.39 3.26
CA MET A 46 -7.94 -0.82 2.97
C MET A 46 -8.09 0.61 3.48
N ASN A 47 -7.43 0.97 4.59
CA ASN A 47 -7.41 2.37 5.02
C ASN A 47 -6.70 3.28 4.00
N GLY A 48 -5.60 2.84 3.40
CA GLY A 48 -4.86 3.61 2.40
C GLY A 48 -5.63 3.76 1.11
N ILE A 49 -6.27 2.68 0.65
CA ILE A 49 -7.20 2.70 -0.48
C ILE A 49 -8.30 3.74 -0.29
N GLU A 50 -9.00 3.69 0.84
CA GLU A 50 -10.08 4.64 1.16
C GLU A 50 -9.57 6.08 1.29
N GLN A 51 -8.41 6.27 1.91
CA GLN A 51 -7.79 7.58 2.05
C GLN A 51 -7.44 8.20 0.68
N ASP A 52 -6.90 7.39 -0.24
CA ASP A 52 -6.56 7.84 -1.59
C ASP A 52 -7.80 8.08 -2.45
N ALA A 53 -8.84 7.24 -2.32
CA ALA A 53 -10.13 7.46 -2.95
C ALA A 53 -10.76 8.79 -2.53
N LEU A 54 -10.79 9.09 -1.22
CA LEU A 54 -11.24 10.38 -0.70
C LEU A 54 -10.40 11.53 -1.25
N ARG A 55 -9.07 11.38 -1.30
CA ARG A 55 -8.13 12.37 -1.84
C ARG A 55 -8.46 12.66 -3.31
N LEU A 56 -8.56 11.65 -4.17
CA LEU A 56 -8.96 11.78 -5.58
C LEU A 56 -10.28 12.54 -5.70
N LYS A 57 -11.30 12.14 -4.94
CA LYS A 57 -12.64 12.73 -4.99
C LYS A 57 -12.63 14.20 -4.52
N HIS A 58 -11.79 14.55 -3.54
CA HIS A 58 -11.58 15.94 -3.13
C HIS A 58 -10.93 16.78 -4.23
N PHE A 59 -9.86 16.29 -4.85
CA PHE A 59 -9.22 16.96 -6.00
C PHE A 59 -10.19 17.11 -7.18
N GLY A 60 -10.93 16.07 -7.51
CA GLY A 60 -11.95 16.09 -8.55
C GLY A 60 -12.98 17.21 -8.37
N ALA A 61 -13.44 17.42 -7.14
CA ALA A 61 -14.44 18.44 -6.83
C ALA A 61 -13.92 19.87 -6.98
N MET A 62 -12.60 20.09 -6.95
CA MET A 62 -11.99 21.40 -7.17
C MET A 62 -12.05 21.83 -8.65
N PHE A 63 -11.94 20.87 -9.57
CA PHE A 63 -11.87 21.14 -11.00
C PHE A 63 -13.17 20.83 -11.76
N ASN A 64 -14.12 20.11 -11.15
CA ASN A 64 -15.34 19.64 -11.82
C ASN A 64 -16.61 20.09 -11.10
N LYS A 65 -17.16 21.26 -11.48
CA LYS A 65 -18.32 21.87 -10.81
C LYS A 65 -19.55 20.96 -10.80
N GLU A 66 -19.84 20.32 -11.93
CA GLU A 66 -21.01 19.44 -12.10
C GLU A 66 -20.91 18.16 -11.27
N LEU A 67 -19.69 17.72 -10.95
CA LEU A 67 -19.43 16.52 -10.14
C LEU A 67 -19.40 16.81 -8.63
N GLN A 68 -19.46 18.06 -8.19
CA GLN A 68 -19.31 18.40 -6.76
C GLN A 68 -20.33 17.69 -5.87
N LEU A 69 -21.60 17.64 -6.29
CA LEU A 69 -22.65 16.95 -5.53
C LEU A 69 -22.45 15.43 -5.49
N PRO A 70 -22.36 14.70 -6.63
CA PRO A 70 -22.17 13.25 -6.57
C PRO A 70 -20.88 12.86 -5.84
N LEU A 71 -19.76 13.57 -6.07
CA LEU A 71 -18.52 13.33 -5.33
C LEU A 71 -18.70 13.55 -3.82
N ALA A 72 -19.45 14.56 -3.39
CA ALA A 72 -19.70 14.81 -1.97
C ALA A 72 -20.61 13.76 -1.32
N GLN A 73 -21.54 13.18 -2.08
CA GLN A 73 -22.43 12.13 -1.58
C GLN A 73 -21.66 10.81 -1.38
N VAL A 74 -20.85 10.41 -2.36
CA VAL A 74 -19.98 9.22 -2.28
C VAL A 74 -18.95 9.35 -1.15
N ARG A 75 -18.18 10.45 -1.12
CA ARG A 75 -17.18 10.69 -0.05
C ARG A 75 -17.77 10.64 1.36
N ARG A 76 -19.06 10.96 1.55
CA ARG A 76 -19.68 10.90 2.89
C ARG A 76 -19.75 9.47 3.40
N VAL A 77 -19.99 8.51 2.53
CA VAL A 77 -20.06 7.09 2.88
C VAL A 77 -18.66 6.55 3.11
N GLU A 78 -17.75 6.77 2.16
CA GLU A 78 -16.36 6.30 2.22
C GLU A 78 -15.59 6.88 3.40
N GLN A 79 -15.83 8.14 3.76
CA GLN A 79 -15.22 8.69 4.98
C GLN A 79 -15.62 7.88 6.23
N HIS A 80 -16.85 7.37 6.28
CA HIS A 80 -17.26 6.47 7.36
C HIS A 80 -16.65 5.07 7.21
N GLN A 81 -16.46 4.55 5.99
CA GLN A 81 -15.76 3.28 5.73
C GLN A 81 -14.31 3.37 6.18
N MET A 82 -13.56 4.35 5.67
CA MET A 82 -12.19 4.67 6.10
C MET A 82 -12.09 4.73 7.63
N THR A 83 -13.00 5.46 8.30
CA THR A 83 -12.96 5.58 9.76
C THR A 83 -13.23 4.24 10.43
N SER A 84 -14.23 3.49 9.97
CA SER A 84 -14.58 2.16 10.51
C SER A 84 -13.41 1.18 10.39
N ILE A 85 -12.64 1.28 9.30
CA ILE A 85 -11.49 0.43 9.01
C ILE A 85 -10.28 0.84 9.85
N ASN A 86 -9.87 2.10 9.74
CA ASN A 86 -8.69 2.62 10.43
C ASN A 86 -8.79 2.41 11.95
N TRP A 87 -9.98 2.58 12.51
CA TRP A 87 -10.21 2.46 13.95
C TRP A 87 -10.27 1.00 14.44
N LEU A 88 -10.09 0.02 13.55
CA LEU A 88 -9.79 -1.34 13.97
C LEU A 88 -8.37 -1.46 14.51
N LEU A 89 -7.43 -0.62 14.07
CA LEU A 89 -6.13 -0.46 14.74
C LEU A 89 -6.32 0.34 16.02
N SER A 90 -5.67 -0.08 17.10
CA SER A 90 -5.82 0.57 18.40
C SER A 90 -4.50 0.76 19.12
N SER A 91 -4.57 1.42 20.27
CA SER A 91 -3.43 1.63 21.18
C SER A 91 -2.84 0.35 21.77
N ASP A 92 -3.39 -0.82 21.44
CA ASP A 92 -2.73 -2.10 21.70
C ASP A 92 -1.37 -2.17 20.95
N HIS A 93 -1.25 -1.54 19.79
CA HIS A 93 0.01 -1.37 19.06
C HIS A 93 0.74 -0.10 19.49
N SER A 94 2.03 -0.22 19.80
CA SER A 94 2.90 0.95 19.86
C SER A 94 3.07 1.56 18.45
N PRO A 95 3.56 2.81 18.34
CA PRO A 95 3.88 3.39 17.04
C PRO A 95 4.89 2.56 16.23
N LEU A 96 5.90 1.97 16.86
CA LEU A 96 6.86 1.10 16.18
C LEU A 96 6.26 -0.27 15.81
N GLU A 97 5.42 -0.86 16.67
CA GLU A 97 4.70 -2.09 16.32
C GLU A 97 3.74 -1.87 15.14
N THR A 98 3.14 -0.68 15.05
CA THR A 98 2.31 -0.29 13.92
C THR A 98 3.16 -0.12 12.66
N THR A 99 4.31 0.55 12.76
CA THR A 99 5.28 0.69 11.65
C THR A 99 5.71 -0.66 11.09
N VAL A 100 6.08 -1.62 11.94
CA VAL A 100 6.38 -3.00 11.51
C VAL A 100 5.23 -3.63 10.74
N ALA A 101 3.97 -3.34 11.11
CA ALA A 101 2.81 -3.83 10.38
C ALA A 101 2.59 -3.11 9.02
N TYR A 102 2.94 -1.83 8.90
CA TYR A 102 2.95 -1.11 7.61
C TYR A 102 3.98 -1.73 6.66
N GLU A 103 5.20 -1.98 7.14
CA GLU A 103 6.24 -2.65 6.35
C GLU A 103 5.84 -4.06 5.90
N GLN A 104 5.10 -4.79 6.75
CA GLN A 104 4.53 -6.07 6.36
C GLN A 104 3.52 -5.93 5.21
N VAL A 105 2.72 -4.87 5.19
CA VAL A 105 1.78 -4.61 4.09
C VAL A 105 2.53 -4.32 2.80
N ALA A 106 3.52 -3.42 2.86
CA ALA A 106 4.35 -3.07 1.70
C ALA A 106 4.97 -4.33 1.08
N ILE A 107 5.57 -5.19 1.91
CA ILE A 107 6.17 -6.44 1.47
C ILE A 107 5.14 -7.43 0.89
N GLU A 108 4.12 -7.82 1.67
CA GLU A 108 3.28 -8.98 1.30
C GLU A 108 2.32 -8.63 0.16
N VAL A 109 1.79 -7.40 0.14
CA VAL A 109 0.85 -6.95 -0.90
C VAL A 109 1.60 -6.68 -2.20
N THR A 110 2.72 -5.96 -2.17
CA THR A 110 3.50 -5.68 -3.38
C THR A 110 4.09 -6.96 -3.97
N ALA A 111 4.49 -7.94 -3.15
CA ALA A 111 4.92 -9.25 -3.62
C ALA A 111 3.77 -10.05 -4.27
N ALA A 112 2.56 -10.00 -3.72
CA ALA A 112 1.41 -10.66 -4.32
C ALA A 112 1.04 -10.03 -5.69
N VAL A 113 1.11 -8.71 -5.79
CA VAL A 113 0.90 -7.96 -7.03
C VAL A 113 1.97 -8.28 -8.07
N ALA A 114 3.25 -8.23 -7.70
CA ALA A 114 4.37 -8.47 -8.62
C ALA A 114 4.32 -9.85 -9.29
N GLN A 115 3.74 -10.85 -8.62
CA GLN A 115 3.59 -12.22 -9.14
C GLN A 115 2.46 -12.37 -10.16
N THR A 116 1.44 -11.49 -10.08
CA THR A 116 0.21 -11.61 -10.86
C THR A 116 0.05 -10.50 -11.90
N GLU A 117 0.90 -9.46 -11.83
CA GLU A 117 0.93 -8.37 -12.80
C GLU A 117 1.29 -8.88 -14.21
N PRO A 118 0.40 -8.73 -15.21
CA PRO A 118 0.67 -9.17 -16.58
C PRO A 118 1.67 -8.30 -17.33
N ASP A 119 1.81 -7.01 -16.99
CA ASP A 119 2.80 -6.11 -17.60
C ASP A 119 4.19 -6.35 -16.99
N PRO A 120 5.17 -6.87 -17.76
CA PRO A 120 6.50 -7.18 -17.22
C PRO A 120 7.25 -5.97 -16.64
N TYR A 121 7.02 -4.77 -17.18
CA TYR A 121 7.66 -3.55 -16.72
C TYR A 121 7.07 -3.09 -15.38
N GLN A 122 5.75 -3.18 -15.21
CA GLN A 122 5.12 -2.91 -13.91
C GLN A 122 5.44 -3.98 -12.87
N ALA A 123 5.44 -5.25 -13.27
CA ALA A 123 5.89 -6.35 -12.42
C ALA A 123 7.32 -6.10 -11.91
N GLN A 124 8.23 -5.61 -12.78
CA GLN A 124 9.58 -5.21 -12.38
C GLN A 124 9.58 -4.01 -11.44
N THR A 125 8.66 -3.05 -11.63
CA THR A 125 8.53 -1.89 -10.75
C THR A 125 8.12 -2.26 -9.33
N TYR A 126 7.16 -3.17 -9.19
CA TYR A 126 6.79 -3.71 -7.88
C TYR A 126 7.94 -4.48 -7.22
N ARG A 127 8.69 -5.29 -7.98
CA ARG A 127 9.89 -5.97 -7.45
C ARG A 127 10.98 -5.00 -7.02
N TYR A 128 11.17 -3.91 -7.75
CA TYR A 128 12.19 -2.92 -7.43
C TYR A 128 11.94 -2.20 -6.10
N GLY A 129 10.68 -1.84 -5.81
CA GLY A 129 10.30 -1.24 -4.52
C GLY A 129 10.42 -2.21 -3.36
N LEU A 130 10.05 -3.49 -3.55
CA LEU A 130 10.21 -4.52 -2.52
C LEU A 130 11.63 -4.60 -1.96
N LEU A 131 12.65 -4.37 -2.78
CA LEU A 131 14.05 -4.39 -2.33
C LEU A 131 14.30 -3.39 -1.19
N GLU A 132 13.57 -2.26 -1.18
CA GLU A 132 13.64 -1.18 -0.19
C GLU A 132 12.82 -1.53 1.06
N ASP A 133 11.55 -1.93 0.87
CA ASP A 133 10.61 -2.28 1.96
C ASP A 133 11.19 -3.37 2.90
N PHE A 134 11.93 -4.34 2.32
CA PHE A 134 12.62 -5.37 3.12
C PHE A 134 13.66 -4.79 4.07
N ASP A 135 14.42 -3.81 3.60
CA ASP A 135 15.42 -3.17 4.43
C ASP A 135 14.75 -2.28 5.47
N HIS A 136 13.66 -1.57 5.13
CA HIS A 136 12.89 -0.77 6.08
C HIS A 136 12.33 -1.62 7.23
N LEU A 137 11.72 -2.77 6.93
CA LEU A 137 11.29 -3.73 7.94
C LEU A 137 12.45 -4.11 8.87
N TYR A 138 13.63 -4.38 8.32
CA TYR A 138 14.83 -4.70 9.10
C TYR A 138 15.26 -3.53 10.00
N ARG A 139 15.29 -2.30 9.48
CA ARG A 139 15.68 -1.11 10.26
C ARG A 139 14.69 -0.80 11.37
N TYR A 140 13.38 -0.89 11.10
CA TYR A 140 12.36 -0.66 12.13
C TYR A 140 12.27 -1.81 13.13
N SER A 141 12.57 -3.05 12.73
CA SER A 141 12.72 -4.17 13.67
C SER A 141 13.87 -3.93 14.64
N ALA A 142 15.00 -3.40 14.16
CA ALA A 142 16.11 -3.00 15.02
C ALA A 142 15.74 -1.86 15.96
N MET A 143 14.99 -0.86 15.47
CA MET A 143 14.52 0.26 16.29
C MET A 143 13.52 -0.19 17.37
N LEU A 144 12.61 -1.10 17.04
CA LEU A 144 11.66 -1.70 17.98
C LEU A 144 12.39 -2.48 19.09
N ASP A 145 13.38 -3.30 18.74
CA ASP A 145 14.22 -4.00 19.71
C ASP A 145 14.98 -3.01 20.60
N ARG A 146 15.59 -1.98 20.02
CA ARG A 146 16.38 -0.98 20.74
C ARG A 146 15.56 -0.15 21.73
N LEU A 147 14.38 0.33 21.33
CA LEU A 147 13.60 1.25 22.15
C LEU A 147 12.61 0.55 23.08
N GLU A 148 12.08 -0.61 22.67
CA GLU A 148 11.03 -1.30 23.41
C GLU A 148 11.43 -2.70 23.89
N GLY A 149 12.58 -3.25 23.44
CA GLY A 149 13.01 -4.61 23.79
C GLY A 149 12.07 -5.70 23.25
N LYS A 150 11.39 -5.42 22.14
CA LYS A 150 10.35 -6.30 21.57
C LYS A 150 10.82 -6.94 20.27
N ASP A 151 10.45 -8.20 20.09
CA ASP A 151 10.61 -8.90 18.82
C ASP A 151 9.50 -8.50 17.83
N ALA A 152 9.90 -7.95 16.69
CA ALA A 152 9.02 -7.58 15.58
C ALA A 152 8.21 -8.78 15.07
N ASN A 153 8.72 -10.00 15.22
CA ASN A 153 8.01 -11.21 14.80
C ASN A 153 6.71 -11.47 15.59
N ASN A 154 6.51 -10.82 16.75
CA ASN A 154 5.21 -10.84 17.44
C ASN A 154 4.10 -10.12 16.65
N ILE A 155 4.49 -9.18 15.78
CA ILE A 155 3.59 -8.47 14.87
C ILE A 155 3.47 -9.24 13.55
N LEU A 156 4.60 -9.70 12.99
CA LEU A 156 4.65 -10.39 11.70
C LEU A 156 4.10 -11.83 11.75
N GLN A 157 4.03 -12.42 12.94
CA GLN A 157 3.56 -13.78 13.20
C GLN A 157 4.28 -14.87 12.38
N GLY A 158 5.54 -14.63 11.98
CA GLY A 158 6.36 -15.56 11.20
C GLY A 158 6.05 -15.62 9.71
N TYR A 159 5.11 -14.80 9.22
CA TYR A 159 4.75 -14.75 7.81
C TYR A 159 5.76 -13.99 6.94
N THR A 160 6.52 -13.08 7.53
CA THR A 160 7.48 -12.23 6.81
C THR A 160 8.87 -12.38 7.43
N ASP A 161 9.90 -12.51 6.59
CA ASP A 161 11.28 -12.63 7.04
C ASP A 161 11.85 -11.28 7.48
N ILE A 162 12.60 -11.26 8.59
CA ILE A 162 13.35 -10.08 9.05
C ILE A 162 14.81 -10.27 8.62
N VAL A 163 15.15 -9.77 7.44
CA VAL A 163 16.49 -9.81 6.84
C VAL A 163 16.78 -8.48 6.14
N PRO A 164 18.06 -8.07 6.01
CA PRO A 164 18.41 -6.88 5.23
C PRO A 164 17.98 -7.00 3.76
N GLY A 165 17.52 -5.90 3.18
CA GLY A 165 17.19 -5.76 1.77
C GLY A 165 18.30 -5.05 0.99
N ARG A 166 17.93 -4.24 -0.03
CA ARG A 166 18.85 -3.21 -0.55
C ARG A 166 19.08 -2.21 0.58
N PRO A 167 20.32 -1.90 0.97
CA PRO A 167 20.56 -1.01 2.11
C PRO A 167 19.89 0.35 1.94
N THR A 168 19.24 0.88 2.99
CA THR A 168 18.60 2.23 2.97
C THR A 168 19.53 3.33 2.52
N SER A 169 20.83 3.20 2.84
CA SER A 169 21.88 4.11 2.37
C SER A 169 22.00 4.21 0.84
N GLU A 170 21.44 3.26 0.09
CA GLU A 170 21.42 3.20 -1.36
C GLU A 170 20.06 3.56 -1.99
N HIS A 171 19.03 3.93 -1.21
CA HIS A 171 17.67 4.15 -1.71
C HIS A 171 17.49 5.50 -2.40
N HIS A 172 18.04 6.56 -1.79
CA HIS A 172 17.85 7.93 -2.26
C HIS A 172 18.36 8.09 -3.69
N ARG A 173 17.50 8.60 -4.58
CA ARG A 173 17.79 8.83 -6.00
C ARG A 173 17.26 10.18 -6.44
N ALA A 174 17.73 10.65 -7.60
CA ALA A 174 17.28 11.92 -8.16
C ALA A 174 15.83 11.80 -8.66
N PRO A 175 15.01 12.88 -8.63
CA PRO A 175 13.58 12.82 -8.95
C PRO A 175 13.26 12.23 -10.33
N GLU A 176 14.09 12.48 -11.35
CA GLU A 176 13.88 11.89 -12.68
C GLU A 176 14.05 10.36 -12.70
N SER A 177 14.76 9.80 -11.71
CA SER A 177 14.92 8.36 -11.52
C SER A 177 13.84 7.75 -10.62
N ASP A 178 12.94 8.56 -10.07
CA ASP A 178 11.71 8.10 -9.42
C ASP A 178 10.63 7.76 -10.45
N LEU A 179 10.59 8.51 -11.57
CA LEU A 179 9.57 8.36 -12.60
C LEU A 179 9.65 7.00 -13.31
N ARG A 180 8.50 6.51 -13.75
CA ARG A 180 8.34 5.29 -14.55
C ARG A 180 7.49 5.56 -15.78
N ASP A 181 7.70 4.74 -16.80
CA ASP A 181 6.80 4.71 -17.95
C ASP A 181 5.40 4.22 -17.50
N ASN A 182 4.36 4.93 -17.93
CA ASN A 182 2.98 4.56 -17.64
C ASN A 182 2.48 3.45 -18.55
N TYR A 183 1.43 2.75 -18.11
CA TYR A 183 0.66 1.94 -19.04
C TYR A 183 -0.09 2.80 -20.06
N HIS A 184 -0.43 2.21 -21.21
CA HIS A 184 -1.33 2.82 -22.19
C HIS A 184 -2.77 2.41 -21.89
N LYS A 185 -3.65 3.37 -21.56
CA LYS A 185 -5.00 3.10 -21.03
C LYS A 185 -5.89 2.26 -21.93
N GLU A 186 -5.67 2.29 -23.24
CA GLU A 186 -6.43 1.54 -24.25
C GLU A 186 -5.96 0.08 -24.38
N GLU A 187 -4.74 -0.22 -23.95
CA GLU A 187 -4.10 -1.54 -24.11
C GLU A 187 -3.96 -2.29 -22.77
N ALA A 188 -3.85 -1.55 -21.66
CA ALA A 188 -3.61 -2.11 -20.34
C ALA A 188 -4.76 -3.00 -19.86
N ALA A 189 -4.42 -4.15 -19.28
CA ALA A 189 -5.39 -4.98 -18.59
C ALA A 189 -6.00 -4.23 -17.41
N LEU A 190 -7.27 -4.52 -17.08
CA LEU A 190 -7.95 -3.91 -15.93
C LEU A 190 -7.14 -4.11 -14.64
N ILE A 191 -6.59 -5.30 -14.42
CA ILE A 191 -5.83 -5.61 -13.21
C ILE A 191 -4.58 -4.74 -13.07
N THR A 192 -3.90 -4.41 -14.17
CA THR A 192 -2.76 -3.51 -14.20
C THR A 192 -3.13 -2.10 -13.71
N LYS A 193 -4.30 -1.59 -14.12
CA LYS A 193 -4.83 -0.30 -13.64
C LYS A 193 -5.15 -0.34 -12.14
N ILE A 194 -5.76 -1.43 -11.69
CA ILE A 194 -6.08 -1.68 -10.28
C ILE A 194 -4.81 -1.77 -9.43
N HIS A 195 -3.80 -2.55 -9.85
CA HIS A 195 -2.53 -2.70 -9.16
C HIS A 195 -1.80 -1.37 -9.01
N ALA A 196 -1.71 -0.56 -10.08
CA ALA A 196 -1.09 0.76 -10.03
C ALA A 196 -1.81 1.70 -9.05
N ALA A 197 -3.15 1.74 -9.06
CA ALA A 197 -3.92 2.53 -8.10
C ALA A 197 -3.73 2.02 -6.66
N MET A 198 -3.80 0.71 -6.46
CA MET A 198 -3.75 0.05 -5.16
C MET A 198 -2.42 0.25 -4.44
N ILE A 199 -1.31 -0.02 -5.13
CA ILE A 199 0.03 0.14 -4.53
C ILE A 199 0.31 1.62 -4.29
N THR A 200 -0.05 2.52 -5.21
CA THR A 200 0.10 3.96 -4.95
C THR A 200 -0.65 4.40 -3.69
N ALA A 201 -1.87 3.90 -3.48
CA ALA A 201 -2.68 4.24 -2.31
C ALA A 201 -2.06 3.73 -1.00
N ALA A 202 -1.49 2.52 -0.99
CA ALA A 202 -0.77 1.97 0.15
C ALA A 202 0.44 2.84 0.53
N GLU A 203 1.24 3.23 -0.45
CA GLU A 203 2.45 4.05 -0.24
C GLU A 203 2.14 5.45 0.27
N PHE A 204 1.09 6.09 -0.26
CA PHE A 204 0.61 7.38 0.26
C PHE A 204 0.29 7.31 1.75
N GLN A 205 -0.34 6.23 2.20
CA GLN A 205 -0.68 6.04 3.61
C GLN A 205 0.55 5.78 4.47
N THR A 206 1.49 4.95 4.00
CA THR A 206 2.77 4.70 4.70
C THR A 206 3.55 6.00 4.89
N HIS A 207 3.69 6.79 3.82
CA HIS A 207 4.30 8.12 3.88
C HIS A 207 3.59 9.03 4.90
N ASP A 208 2.26 9.18 4.80
CA ASP A 208 1.49 10.04 5.71
C ASP A 208 1.61 9.56 7.17
N TYR A 209 1.69 8.26 7.41
CA TYR A 209 1.91 7.70 8.74
C TYR A 209 3.28 8.11 9.29
N TYR A 210 4.37 7.95 8.51
CA TYR A 210 5.72 8.34 8.96
C TYR A 210 5.85 9.84 9.22
N MET A 211 5.23 10.66 8.39
CA MET A 211 5.22 12.12 8.57
C MET A 211 4.52 12.56 9.86
N ASN A 212 3.51 11.81 10.33
CA ASN A 212 2.80 12.11 11.57
C ASN A 212 3.42 11.46 12.81
N ILE A 213 4.07 10.31 12.66
CA ILE A 213 4.57 9.50 13.79
C ILE A 213 6.03 9.78 14.12
N GLY A 214 6.89 9.98 13.11
CA GLY A 214 8.29 10.34 13.30
C GLY A 214 8.50 11.52 14.27
N PRO A 215 7.73 12.63 14.15
CA PRO A 215 7.83 13.76 15.07
C PRO A 215 7.46 13.48 16.53
N LEU A 216 6.79 12.36 16.84
CA LEU A 216 6.37 12.01 18.20
C LEU A 216 7.48 11.36 19.04
N PHE A 217 8.55 10.85 18.40
CA PHE A 217 9.67 10.26 19.12
C PHE A 217 10.55 11.32 19.78
N ALA A 218 10.97 11.03 21.01
CA ALA A 218 11.99 11.80 21.72
C ALA A 218 13.41 11.35 21.35
N ASP A 219 13.59 10.08 20.95
CA ASP A 219 14.89 9.55 20.53
C ASP A 219 15.31 10.16 19.19
N PRO A 220 16.51 10.79 19.09
CA PRO A 220 16.93 11.47 17.87
C PRO A 220 17.19 10.52 16.71
N VAL A 221 17.65 9.28 16.96
CA VAL A 221 17.90 8.30 15.90
C VAL A 221 16.59 7.80 15.32
N ALA A 222 15.58 7.55 16.16
CA ALA A 222 14.24 7.21 15.68
C ALA A 222 13.67 8.33 14.80
N ARG A 223 13.75 9.59 15.25
CA ARG A 223 13.28 10.74 14.44
C ARG A 223 13.98 10.82 13.08
N GLN A 224 15.29 10.60 13.06
CA GLN A 224 16.07 10.62 11.83
C GLN A 224 15.74 9.43 10.92
N LEU A 225 15.54 8.23 11.48
CA LEU A 225 15.13 7.03 10.71
C LEU A 225 13.78 7.24 10.02
N TYR A 226 12.77 7.73 10.75
CA TYR A 226 11.47 8.03 10.15
C TYR A 226 11.58 9.12 9.07
N ALA A 227 12.43 10.13 9.27
CA ALA A 227 12.64 11.17 8.26
C ALA A 227 13.33 10.63 6.99
N GLU A 228 14.33 9.75 7.15
CA GLU A 228 15.05 9.10 6.05
C GLU A 228 14.09 8.23 5.24
N ILE A 229 13.37 7.31 5.89
CA ILE A 229 12.47 6.38 5.22
C ILE A 229 11.24 7.08 4.67
N ALA A 230 10.65 8.08 5.35
CA ALA A 230 9.57 8.89 4.77
C ALA A 230 9.99 9.57 3.45
N SER A 231 11.26 9.99 3.34
CA SER A 231 11.79 10.52 2.07
C SER A 231 11.91 9.46 0.98
N VAL A 232 12.02 8.18 1.32
CA VAL A 232 11.97 7.05 0.37
C VAL A 232 10.52 6.75 0.00
N GLU A 233 9.59 6.79 0.95
CA GLU A 233 8.16 6.59 0.64
C GLU A 233 7.61 7.64 -0.34
N GLU A 234 8.08 8.89 -0.29
CA GLU A 234 7.71 9.89 -1.31
C GLU A 234 8.25 9.51 -2.71
N GLN A 235 9.43 8.88 -2.79
CA GLN A 235 9.96 8.33 -4.05
C GLN A 235 9.08 7.16 -4.53
N HIS A 236 8.58 6.31 -3.63
CA HIS A 236 7.63 5.24 -3.95
C HIS A 236 6.30 5.79 -4.46
N VAL A 237 5.75 6.81 -3.81
CA VAL A 237 4.53 7.51 -4.24
C VAL A 237 4.70 8.05 -5.66
N THR A 238 5.83 8.69 -5.96
CA THR A 238 6.14 9.17 -7.33
C THR A 238 6.29 8.00 -8.31
N GLN A 239 7.03 6.96 -7.92
CA GLN A 239 7.29 5.77 -8.74
C GLN A 239 5.99 5.09 -9.17
N TYR A 240 5.17 4.64 -8.22
CA TYR A 240 3.93 3.93 -8.54
C TYR A 240 2.86 4.87 -9.08
N GLY A 241 2.85 6.12 -8.62
CA GLY A 241 1.95 7.15 -9.14
C GLY A 241 2.13 7.39 -10.64
N SER A 242 3.38 7.38 -11.11
CA SER A 242 3.72 7.57 -12.52
C SER A 242 3.38 6.40 -13.44
N LEU A 243 3.05 5.22 -12.90
CA LEU A 243 2.57 4.08 -13.69
C LEU A 243 1.19 4.33 -14.31
N LYS A 244 0.40 5.23 -13.70
CA LYS A 244 -0.96 5.56 -14.15
C LYS A 244 -0.93 6.46 -15.39
N ASP A 245 -1.69 6.08 -16.42
CA ASP A 245 -1.76 6.85 -17.67
C ASP A 245 -2.27 8.29 -17.42
N PRO A 246 -1.49 9.34 -17.75
CA PRO A 246 -1.88 10.74 -17.53
C PRO A 246 -2.95 11.23 -18.51
N SER A 247 -3.24 10.48 -19.58
CA SER A 247 -4.29 10.80 -20.57
C SER A 247 -5.69 10.31 -20.18
N GLU A 248 -5.82 9.62 -19.05
CA GLU A 248 -7.11 9.26 -18.48
C GLU A 248 -7.89 10.50 -18.03
N SER A 249 -9.18 10.55 -18.38
CA SER A 249 -10.09 11.56 -17.88
C SER A 249 -10.28 11.40 -16.37
N PHE A 250 -10.80 12.46 -15.71
CA PHE A 250 -11.14 12.36 -14.29
C PHE A 250 -12.18 11.26 -14.00
N LEU A 251 -13.18 11.07 -14.88
CA LEU A 251 -14.18 10.02 -14.68
C LEU A 251 -13.62 8.62 -14.96
N GLU A 252 -12.68 8.46 -15.89
CA GLU A 252 -11.92 7.22 -16.06
C GLU A 252 -11.15 6.88 -14.79
N LYS A 253 -10.39 7.84 -14.23
CA LYS A 253 -9.64 7.66 -12.98
C LYS A 253 -10.56 7.34 -11.81
N TRP A 254 -11.66 8.07 -11.66
CA TRP A 254 -12.62 7.81 -10.60
C TRP A 254 -13.20 6.39 -10.72
N MET A 255 -13.59 5.97 -11.92
CA MET A 255 -14.13 4.62 -12.15
C MET A 255 -13.10 3.51 -11.87
N ILE A 256 -11.82 3.73 -12.18
CA ILE A 256 -10.74 2.79 -11.84
C ILE A 256 -10.56 2.70 -10.32
N HIS A 257 -10.68 3.80 -9.58
CA HIS A 257 -10.62 3.76 -8.11
C HIS A 257 -11.79 3.00 -7.50
N GLU A 258 -13.03 3.23 -7.97
CA GLU A 258 -14.20 2.45 -7.52
C GLU A 258 -14.01 0.95 -7.81
N ALA A 259 -13.45 0.61 -8.98
CA ALA A 259 -13.12 -0.76 -9.33
C ALA A 259 -12.05 -1.37 -8.42
N MET A 260 -11.03 -0.59 -8.06
CA MET A 260 -9.99 -0.99 -7.11
C MET A 260 -10.59 -1.22 -5.71
N GLU A 261 -11.50 -0.36 -5.25
CA GLU A 261 -12.20 -0.50 -3.97
C GLU A 261 -13.02 -1.80 -3.95
N VAL A 262 -13.86 -2.04 -4.97
CA VAL A 262 -14.62 -3.30 -5.14
C VAL A 262 -13.72 -4.53 -5.14
N TYR A 263 -12.64 -4.51 -5.94
CA TYR A 263 -11.69 -5.63 -6.03
C TYR A 263 -11.06 -5.97 -4.68
N ASN A 264 -10.63 -4.95 -3.92
CA ASN A 264 -9.96 -5.15 -2.65
C ASN A 264 -10.92 -5.55 -1.53
N TYR A 265 -12.12 -4.98 -1.45
CA TYR A 265 -13.13 -5.44 -0.49
C TYR A 265 -13.53 -6.88 -0.73
N LYS A 266 -13.68 -7.29 -1.99
CA LYS A 266 -13.92 -8.69 -2.35
C LYS A 266 -12.75 -9.58 -1.94
N SER A 267 -11.52 -9.18 -2.25
CA SER A 267 -10.31 -9.91 -1.87
C SER A 267 -10.23 -10.12 -0.36
N CYS A 268 -10.58 -9.09 0.42
CA CYS A 268 -10.64 -9.16 1.88
C CYS A 268 -11.75 -10.09 2.37
N ALA A 269 -12.98 -9.94 1.88
CA ALA A 269 -14.13 -10.74 2.30
C ALA A 269 -13.94 -12.25 2.03
N GLU A 270 -13.27 -12.61 0.93
CA GLU A 270 -13.01 -14.01 0.59
C GLU A 270 -11.99 -14.68 1.50
N GLN A 271 -11.08 -13.92 2.11
CA GLN A 271 -9.93 -14.43 2.85
C GLN A 271 -9.95 -14.07 4.35
N GLU A 272 -10.96 -13.33 4.83
CA GLU A 272 -11.08 -12.95 6.24
C GLU A 272 -11.69 -14.06 7.09
N ASP A 273 -10.92 -14.54 8.07
CA ASP A 273 -11.35 -15.57 9.00
C ASP A 273 -12.14 -15.00 10.18
N ASN A 274 -11.87 -13.75 10.59
CA ASN A 274 -12.62 -13.12 11.67
C ASN A 274 -14.04 -12.76 11.18
N PRO A 275 -15.10 -13.44 11.66
CA PRO A 275 -16.45 -13.30 11.10
C PRO A 275 -17.02 -11.89 11.25
N ARG A 276 -16.60 -11.15 12.27
CA ARG A 276 -17.04 -9.76 12.50
C ARG A 276 -16.42 -8.83 11.47
N ILE A 277 -15.12 -8.99 11.20
CA ILE A 277 -14.39 -8.17 10.24
C ILE A 277 -14.82 -8.52 8.82
N LYS A 278 -15.02 -9.82 8.53
CA LYS A 278 -15.59 -10.29 7.27
C LYS A 278 -16.93 -9.64 6.95
N ALA A 279 -17.86 -9.60 7.91
CA ALA A 279 -19.16 -8.97 7.73
C ALA A 279 -19.06 -7.47 7.39
N MET A 280 -18.02 -6.78 7.88
CA MET A 280 -17.72 -5.40 7.51
C MET A 280 -17.25 -5.31 6.06
N TRP A 281 -16.31 -6.16 5.65
CA TRP A 281 -15.84 -6.24 4.25
C TRP A 281 -16.96 -6.54 3.27
N GLU A 282 -17.85 -7.48 3.59
CA GLU A 282 -19.01 -7.82 2.75
C GLU A 282 -19.98 -6.64 2.60
N ARG A 283 -20.24 -5.91 3.70
CA ARG A 283 -21.08 -4.70 3.66
C ARG A 283 -20.47 -3.61 2.80
N PHE A 284 -19.17 -3.38 2.93
CA PHE A 284 -18.49 -2.31 2.18
C PHE A 284 -18.31 -2.68 0.71
N LEU A 285 -18.07 -3.96 0.38
CA LEU A 285 -18.16 -4.45 -0.99
C LEU A 285 -19.52 -4.09 -1.63
N ASP A 286 -20.62 -4.34 -0.93
CA ASP A 286 -21.96 -4.00 -1.42
C ASP A 286 -22.15 -2.49 -1.61
N TYR A 287 -21.52 -1.65 -0.78
CA TYR A 287 -21.60 -0.20 -0.89
C TYR A 287 -20.78 0.32 -2.08
N GLU A 288 -19.55 -0.18 -2.25
CA GLU A 288 -18.67 0.20 -3.37
C GLU A 288 -19.21 -0.24 -4.72
N LEU A 289 -19.90 -1.37 -4.79
CA LEU A 289 -20.64 -1.74 -6.00
C LEU A 289 -21.71 -0.67 -6.35
N GLY A 290 -22.36 -0.08 -5.35
CA GLY A 290 -23.30 1.02 -5.56
C GLY A 290 -22.61 2.30 -6.07
N HIS A 291 -21.43 2.62 -5.54
CA HIS A 291 -20.62 3.76 -5.98
C HIS A 291 -20.13 3.58 -7.41
N LEU A 292 -19.58 2.41 -7.74
CA LEU A 292 -19.13 2.05 -9.08
C LEU A 292 -20.24 2.23 -10.12
N ASN A 293 -21.45 1.74 -9.84
CA ASN A 293 -22.59 1.91 -10.74
C ASN A 293 -22.98 3.38 -10.93
N LEU A 294 -22.92 4.19 -9.87
CA LEU A 294 -23.18 5.63 -9.95
C LEU A 294 -22.15 6.34 -10.85
N VAL A 295 -20.87 5.99 -10.75
CA VAL A 295 -19.81 6.57 -11.60
C VAL A 295 -19.97 6.11 -13.05
N CYS A 296 -20.32 4.83 -13.28
CA CYS A 296 -20.64 4.30 -14.60
C CYS A 296 -21.77 5.12 -15.29
N ASP A 297 -22.82 5.45 -14.54
CA ASP A 297 -23.94 6.25 -15.06
C ASP A 297 -23.58 7.73 -15.29
N LEU A 298 -22.66 8.29 -14.49
CA LEU A 298 -22.11 9.63 -14.75
C LEU A 298 -21.27 9.63 -16.02
N PHE A 299 -20.40 8.63 -16.20
CA PHE A 299 -19.55 8.48 -17.38
C PHE A 299 -20.36 8.37 -18.67
N LYS A 300 -21.39 7.50 -18.69
CA LYS A 300 -22.31 7.38 -19.83
C LYS A 300 -22.98 8.71 -20.18
N ARG A 301 -23.41 9.49 -19.18
CA ARG A 301 -24.11 10.76 -19.40
C ARG A 301 -23.19 11.89 -19.86
N MET A 302 -22.02 12.00 -19.25
CA MET A 302 -21.11 13.14 -19.44
C MET A 302 -20.13 12.92 -20.59
N GLU A 303 -19.54 11.73 -20.69
CA GLU A 303 -18.57 11.40 -21.74
C GLU A 303 -19.19 10.68 -22.93
N ARG A 304 -20.43 10.16 -22.79
CA ARG A 304 -21.14 9.43 -23.85
C ARG A 304 -20.38 8.20 -24.36
N ARG A 305 -19.67 7.55 -23.44
CA ARG A 305 -18.86 6.35 -23.65
C ARG A 305 -19.38 5.21 -22.79
N ASP A 306 -19.05 3.98 -23.17
CA ASP A 306 -19.42 2.79 -22.41
C ASP A 306 -18.38 2.52 -21.31
N PRO A 307 -18.76 2.43 -20.02
CA PRO A 307 -17.86 2.00 -18.94
C PRO A 307 -17.12 0.69 -19.21
N ALA A 308 -17.70 -0.20 -20.03
CA ALA A 308 -17.03 -1.43 -20.45
C ALA A 308 -15.75 -1.18 -21.29
N GLU A 309 -15.57 0.01 -21.87
CA GLU A 309 -14.30 0.41 -22.49
C GLU A 309 -13.16 0.52 -21.47
N ILE A 310 -13.48 0.81 -20.21
CA ILE A 310 -12.49 1.05 -19.14
C ILE A 310 -12.33 -0.18 -18.24
N LEU A 311 -13.47 -0.77 -17.86
CA LEU A 311 -13.57 -1.84 -16.88
C LEU A 311 -13.99 -3.19 -17.46
N GLY A 312 -14.17 -3.27 -18.78
CA GLY A 312 -14.55 -4.51 -19.44
C GLY A 312 -13.49 -5.60 -19.23
N GLY A 313 -13.95 -6.85 -19.15
CA GLY A 313 -13.09 -8.01 -18.98
C GLY A 313 -13.64 -8.98 -17.94
N THR A 314 -12.92 -10.09 -17.75
CA THR A 314 -13.17 -11.00 -16.64
C THR A 314 -12.70 -10.37 -15.34
N LEU A 315 -13.41 -10.64 -14.25
CA LEU A 315 -12.92 -10.25 -12.93
C LEU A 315 -11.52 -10.86 -12.71
N PRO A 316 -10.51 -10.06 -12.33
CA PRO A 316 -9.17 -10.58 -12.05
C PRO A 316 -9.16 -11.54 -10.86
N ASP A 317 -8.15 -12.40 -10.78
CA ASP A 317 -7.91 -13.21 -9.59
C ASP A 317 -7.64 -12.30 -8.38
N MET A 318 -8.22 -12.61 -7.23
CA MET A 318 -8.08 -11.79 -6.02
C MET A 318 -6.64 -11.81 -5.50
N VAL A 319 -6.19 -10.67 -4.96
CA VAL A 319 -4.87 -10.54 -4.35
C VAL A 319 -4.74 -11.53 -3.19
N GLN A 320 -3.61 -12.23 -3.14
CA GLN A 320 -3.40 -13.31 -2.18
C GLN A 320 -2.83 -12.75 -0.87
N PHE A 321 -3.66 -12.65 0.17
CA PHE A 321 -3.26 -12.23 1.51
C PHE A 321 -2.68 -13.42 2.29
N LYS A 322 -1.45 -13.80 1.91
CA LYS A 322 -0.67 -14.89 2.51
C LYS A 322 0.82 -14.57 2.42
N SER A 323 1.62 -15.31 3.18
CA SER A 323 3.08 -15.19 3.16
C SER A 323 3.65 -15.40 1.76
N GLN A 324 4.52 -14.48 1.32
CA GLN A 324 5.20 -14.48 0.01
C GLN A 324 6.71 -14.78 0.10
N ARG A 325 7.18 -15.37 1.21
CA ARG A 325 8.61 -15.53 1.55
C ARG A 325 9.46 -16.15 0.43
N ASP A 326 8.99 -17.19 -0.22
CA ASP A 326 9.77 -17.87 -1.27
C ASP A 326 9.99 -16.97 -2.48
N PHE A 327 8.96 -16.24 -2.90
CA PHE A 327 9.05 -15.28 -3.99
C PHE A 327 9.99 -14.13 -3.62
N VAL A 328 9.78 -13.53 -2.46
CA VAL A 328 10.62 -12.46 -1.90
C VAL A 328 12.09 -12.83 -1.88
N ARG A 329 12.44 -14.01 -1.34
CA ARG A 329 13.83 -14.44 -1.19
C ARG A 329 14.51 -14.55 -2.54
N LYS A 330 13.77 -15.01 -3.55
CA LYS A 330 14.25 -15.07 -4.93
C LYS A 330 14.53 -13.66 -5.46
N VAL A 331 13.60 -12.72 -5.30
CA VAL A 331 13.76 -11.32 -5.74
C VAL A 331 14.98 -10.68 -5.09
N LEU A 332 15.14 -10.80 -3.77
CA LEU A 332 16.31 -10.28 -3.06
C LEU A 332 17.63 -10.90 -3.57
N ALA A 333 17.65 -12.22 -3.80
CA ALA A 333 18.85 -12.91 -4.26
C ALA A 333 19.26 -12.53 -5.69
N GLU A 334 18.28 -12.22 -6.55
CA GLU A 334 18.50 -11.96 -7.97
C GLU A 334 18.65 -10.47 -8.29
N GLU A 335 17.99 -9.58 -7.54
CA GLU A 335 17.73 -8.19 -7.98
C GLU A 335 18.25 -7.10 -7.02
N VAL A 336 18.85 -7.42 -5.85
CA VAL A 336 19.28 -6.42 -4.85
C VAL A 336 20.22 -5.31 -5.38
N ASP A 337 21.03 -5.62 -6.40
CA ASP A 337 21.95 -4.68 -7.04
C ASP A 337 21.32 -3.83 -8.16
N MET A 338 20.02 -3.99 -8.44
CA MET A 338 19.31 -3.17 -9.41
C MET A 338 19.21 -1.72 -8.97
N ARG A 339 19.39 -0.78 -9.90
CA ARG A 339 19.28 0.68 -9.73
C ARG A 339 18.34 1.28 -10.77
N ALA A 340 18.07 2.57 -10.65
CA ALA A 340 17.29 3.33 -11.62
C ALA A 340 18.16 4.40 -12.31
N SER A 341 17.92 4.61 -13.61
CA SER A 341 18.43 5.75 -14.36
C SER A 341 17.33 6.26 -15.29
N GLY A 342 16.72 7.39 -14.92
CA GLY A 342 15.46 7.80 -15.53
C GLY A 342 14.37 6.77 -15.26
N THR A 343 13.60 6.38 -16.29
CA THR A 343 12.56 5.35 -16.17
C THR A 343 13.09 3.92 -16.24
N GLN A 344 14.39 3.73 -16.50
CA GLN A 344 14.94 2.40 -16.77
C GLN A 344 15.59 1.77 -15.52
N TYR A 345 15.41 0.44 -15.40
CA TYR A 345 16.13 -0.39 -14.45
C TYR A 345 17.49 -0.79 -15.01
N VAL A 346 18.55 -0.52 -14.25
CA VAL A 346 19.93 -0.68 -14.69
C VAL A 346 20.76 -1.39 -13.63
N GLY A 347 21.94 -1.89 -14.02
CA GLY A 347 22.91 -2.41 -13.06
C GLY A 347 23.58 -1.29 -12.27
N LYS A 348 24.19 -1.64 -11.13
CA LYS A 348 24.86 -0.70 -10.21
C LYS A 348 25.88 0.25 -10.87
N ILE A 349 26.57 -0.19 -11.92
CA ILE A 349 27.57 0.62 -12.64
C ILE A 349 26.96 1.71 -13.54
N ASP A 350 25.71 1.50 -13.97
CA ASP A 350 25.01 2.37 -14.92
C ASP A 350 24.01 3.30 -14.23
N GLU A 351 24.07 3.38 -12.89
CA GLU A 351 23.22 4.25 -12.08
C GLU A 351 23.43 5.74 -12.45
N SER A 352 22.33 6.51 -12.42
CA SER A 352 22.36 7.94 -12.75
C SER A 352 23.37 8.71 -11.87
N PRO A 353 24.30 9.48 -12.48
CA PRO A 353 25.22 10.34 -11.73
C PRO A 353 24.51 11.36 -10.83
N LEU A 354 23.32 11.83 -11.24
CA LEU A 354 22.51 12.75 -10.44
C LEU A 354 21.97 12.07 -9.18
N SER A 355 21.56 10.80 -9.29
CA SER A 355 21.15 9.98 -8.15
C SER A 355 22.31 9.74 -7.18
N LEU A 356 23.51 9.46 -7.71
CA LEU A 356 24.72 9.33 -6.90
C LEU A 356 25.09 10.63 -6.17
N GLU A 357 25.05 11.78 -6.86
CA GLU A 357 25.31 13.09 -6.26
C GLU A 357 24.31 13.42 -5.15
N TYR A 358 23.01 13.24 -5.43
CA TYR A 358 21.94 13.47 -4.47
C TYR A 358 22.10 12.58 -3.22
N ARG A 359 22.33 11.29 -3.40
CA ARG A 359 22.54 10.32 -2.31
C ARG A 359 23.77 10.67 -1.48
N ASN A 360 24.88 11.03 -2.12
CA ASN A 360 26.10 11.43 -1.42
C ASN A 360 25.87 12.67 -0.53
N GLN A 361 25.06 13.63 -1.00
CA GLN A 361 24.68 14.79 -0.21
C GLN A 361 23.80 14.40 0.97
N MET A 362 22.75 13.61 0.74
CA MET A 362 21.84 13.15 1.81
C MET A 362 22.58 12.38 2.92
N ASN A 363 23.55 11.56 2.55
CA ASN A 363 24.30 10.70 3.48
C ASN A 363 25.57 11.37 4.06
N SER A 364 25.86 12.62 3.71
CA SER A 364 27.16 13.28 3.98
C SER A 364 27.50 13.44 5.47
N GLU A 365 26.49 13.49 6.33
CA GLU A 365 26.65 13.63 7.79
C GLU A 365 26.19 12.39 8.57
N GLY A 366 26.02 11.26 7.90
CA GLY A 366 25.63 9.98 8.50
C GLY A 366 24.35 9.41 7.88
N ILE A 367 24.14 8.11 8.16
CA ILE A 367 23.02 7.33 7.64
C ILE A 367 22.21 6.83 8.84
N PRO A 368 21.03 7.41 9.11
CA PRO A 368 20.21 7.04 10.27
C PRO A 368 19.86 5.55 10.33
N ALA A 369 19.52 4.93 9.21
CA ALA A 369 19.26 3.49 9.08
C ALA A 369 20.42 2.62 9.57
N ASP A 370 21.66 2.96 9.19
CA ASP A 370 22.83 2.22 9.63
C ASP A 370 23.11 2.42 11.13
N ILE A 371 22.87 3.63 11.66
CA ILE A 371 22.99 3.91 13.10
C ILE A 371 21.90 3.18 13.90
N ALA A 372 20.66 3.14 13.39
CA ALA A 372 19.51 2.51 14.02
C ALA A 372 19.71 1.00 14.20
N SER A 373 20.34 0.36 13.22
CA SER A 373 20.55 -1.09 13.16
C SER A 373 21.99 -1.52 13.45
N ALA A 374 22.83 -0.61 13.95
CA ALA A 374 24.23 -0.90 14.26
C ALA A 374 24.35 -2.04 15.29
N GLY A 375 24.98 -3.15 14.88
CA GLY A 375 25.16 -4.34 15.73
C GLY A 375 23.89 -5.17 15.95
N TYR A 376 22.78 -4.81 15.30
CA TYR A 376 21.57 -5.61 15.29
C TYR A 376 21.76 -6.81 14.37
N ALA A 377 21.25 -7.96 14.82
CA ALA A 377 21.08 -9.15 14.01
C ALA A 377 19.85 -9.88 14.54
N TRP A 378 18.86 -10.09 13.68
CA TRP A 378 17.67 -10.84 14.06
C TRP A 378 17.97 -12.34 14.11
N TYR A 379 17.41 -13.02 15.11
CA TYR A 379 17.46 -14.48 15.25
C TYR A 379 16.07 -14.96 15.64
N PRO A 380 15.61 -16.11 15.13
CA PRO A 380 14.34 -16.68 15.55
C PRO A 380 14.38 -17.04 17.04
N GLY A 381 13.38 -16.55 17.79
CA GLY A 381 13.25 -16.77 19.24
C GLY A 381 13.75 -15.59 20.08
N THR A 382 13.66 -15.72 21.40
CA THR A 382 14.06 -14.65 22.32
C THR A 382 15.58 -14.55 22.44
N GLU A 383 16.08 -13.50 23.11
CA GLU A 383 17.52 -13.35 23.40
C GLU A 383 18.14 -14.59 24.08
N LEU A 384 17.33 -15.38 24.80
CA LEU A 384 17.76 -16.62 25.47
C LEU A 384 18.13 -17.74 24.48
N ALA A 385 17.61 -17.69 23.24
CA ALA A 385 17.95 -18.65 22.19
C ALA A 385 19.27 -18.30 21.48
N ARG A 386 19.82 -17.09 21.70
CA ARG A 386 21.09 -16.66 21.09
C ARG A 386 22.24 -17.37 21.78
N ASN A 387 22.80 -18.41 21.15
CA ASN A 387 24.09 -18.97 21.53
C ASN A 387 25.18 -17.93 21.29
N LYS A 388 25.40 -17.04 22.25
CA LYS A 388 26.61 -16.21 22.27
C LYS A 388 27.80 -17.14 22.53
N ALA A 389 28.47 -17.56 21.46
CA ALA A 389 29.86 -17.99 21.59
C ALA A 389 30.60 -16.83 22.25
N LYS A 390 31.19 -17.10 23.43
CA LYS A 390 31.95 -16.12 24.21
C LYS A 390 33.16 -15.59 23.46
#